data_AF-A0A3E0QPW7-F1
#
_entry.id   AF-A0A3E0QPW7-F1
#
_cell.length_a   1.000
_cell.length_b   1.000
_cell.length_c   1.000
_cell.angle_alpha   90.00
_cell.angle_beta   90.00
_cell.angle_gamma   90.00
#
_symmetry.space_group_name_H-M   'P 1'
#
loop_
_entity.id
_entity.type
_entity.pdbx_description
1 polymer ?
#
loop_
_entity_poly.entity_id
_entity_poly.type
_entity_poly.pdbx_seq_one_letter_code
_entity_poly.pdbx_strand_id
1 'polypeptide(L)' 'MNRFLALYFHFPCDNERRREFTHIYAKDLSEAIAKWSGICSANEQLVHIVPNPTPDMAWKLYDERRAEE' A
#
# COMPACT_ATOMS: atom_id res chain seq x y z
N MET A 1 -8.94 5.42 -16.50
CA MET A 1 -8.82 4.68 -15.23
C MET A 1 -7.41 4.89 -14.72
N ASN A 2 -7.25 5.27 -13.45
CA ASN A 2 -5.96 5.64 -12.87
C ASN A 2 -5.33 4.44 -12.18
N ARG A 3 -4.00 4.34 -12.22
CA ARG A 3 -3.24 3.33 -11.48
C ARG A 3 -2.85 3.88 -10.12
N PHE A 4 -3.24 3.18 -9.08
CA PHE A 4 -2.81 3.40 -7.71
C PHE A 4 -1.92 2.25 -7.27
N LEU A 5 -1.01 2.53 -6.36
CA LEU A 5 -0.22 1.51 -5.69
C LEU A 5 -0.59 1.51 -4.21
N ALA A 6 -1.13 0.39 -3.74
CA ALA A 6 -1.33 0.15 -2.31
C ALA A 6 -0.05 -0.47 -1.75
N LEU A 7 0.58 0.22 -0.81
CA LEU A 7 1.67 -0.29 0.02
C LEU A 7 1.08 -0.88 1.29
N TYR A 8 1.54 -2.05 1.67
CA TYR A 8 1.08 -2.71 2.88
C TYR A 8 2.17 -3.57 3.49
N PHE A 9 2.01 -3.86 4.77
CA PHE A 9 2.79 -4.88 5.44
C PHE A 9 2.00 -6.18 5.48
N HIS A 10 2.66 -7.27 5.09
CA HIS A 10 2.13 -8.62 5.23
C HIS A 10 2.84 -9.31 6.41
N PHE A 11 2.05 -9.89 7.31
CA PHE A 11 2.48 -10.57 8.52
C PHE A 11 2.19 -12.07 8.42
N PRO A 12 3.05 -12.86 7.74
CA PRO A 12 2.82 -14.29 7.60
C PRO A 12 2.90 -15.04 8.94
N CYS A 13 3.60 -14.47 9.93
CA CYS A 13 3.63 -14.93 11.32
C CYS A 13 4.02 -13.78 12.26
N ASP A 14 3.84 -13.97 13.58
CA ASP A 14 3.97 -12.91 14.60
C ASP A 14 5.31 -12.16 14.62
N ASN A 15 6.39 -12.78 14.11
CA ASN A 15 7.74 -12.19 14.12
C ASN A 15 8.26 -11.82 12.73
N GLU A 16 7.45 -11.97 11.68
CA GLU A 16 7.85 -11.66 10.31
C GLU A 16 6.94 -10.58 9.73
N ARG A 17 7.56 -9.53 9.19
CA ARG A 17 6.86 -8.46 8.49
C ARG A 17 7.51 -8.20 7.14
N ARG A 18 6.75 -8.36 6.07
CA ARG A 18 7.20 -8.14 4.69
C ARG A 18 6.59 -6.86 4.12
N ARG A 19 7.39 -6.10 3.38
CA ARG A 19 6.95 -4.96 2.59
C ARG A 19 6.36 -5.50 1.28
N GLU A 20 5.08 -5.27 1.06
CA GLU A 20 4.40 -5.73 -0.15
C GLU A 20 3.62 -4.59 -0.81
N PHE A 21 3.25 -4.80 -2.07
CA PHE A 21 2.47 -3.83 -2.82
C PHE A 21 1.51 -4.51 -3.78
N THR A 22 0.45 -3.82 -4.16
CA THR A 22 -0.43 -4.25 -5.24
C THR A 22 -0.90 -3.09 -6.08
N HIS A 23 -1.21 -3.38 -7.34
CA HIS A 23 -1.74 -2.41 -8.29
C HIS A 23 -3.27 -2.37 -8.18
N ILE A 24 -3.81 -1.16 -8.02
CA ILE A 24 -5.24 -0.93 -7.99
C ILE A 24 -5.59 0.02 -9.12
N TYR A 25 -6.45 -0.43 -10.04
CA TYR A 25 -6.98 0.41 -11.10
C TYR A 25 -8.35 0.94 -10.69
N ALA A 26 -8.47 2.26 -10.55
CA ALA A 26 -9.67 2.92 -10.02
C ALA A 26 -9.87 4.31 -10.66
N LYS A 27 -11.07 4.89 -10.58
CA LYS A 27 -11.35 6.23 -11.10
C LYS A 27 -10.72 7.32 -10.21
N ASP A 28 -10.75 7.12 -8.90
CA ASP A 28 -10.29 8.06 -7.88
C ASP A 28 -9.72 7.30 -6.67
N LEU A 29 -9.16 8.06 -5.71
CA LEU A 29 -8.56 7.51 -4.51
C LEU A 29 -9.60 6.78 -3.63
N SER A 30 -10.83 7.27 -3.56
CA SER A 30 -11.90 6.67 -2.77
C SER A 30 -12.24 5.27 -3.27
N GLU A 31 -12.36 5.09 -4.59
CA GLU A 31 -12.56 3.78 -5.21
C GLU A 31 -11.33 2.89 -5.03
N ALA A 32 -10.10 3.45 -5.07
CA ALA A 32 -8.89 2.68 -4.81
C ALA A 32 -8.85 2.12 -3.37
N ILE A 33 -9.23 2.94 -2.38
CA ILE A 33 -9.36 2.52 -0.98
C ILE A 33 -10.43 1.45 -0.84
N ALA A 34 -11.62 1.65 -1.42
CA ALA A 34 -12.69 0.67 -1.36
C ALA A 34 -12.28 -0.68 -1.97
N LYS A 35 -11.56 -0.66 -3.10
CA LYS A 35 -11.01 -1.87 -3.73
C LYS A 35 -9.98 -2.56 -2.86
N TRP A 36 -9.04 -1.82 -2.26
CA TRP A 36 -8.07 -2.38 -1.33
C TRP A 36 -8.77 -3.07 -0.15
N SER A 37 -9.69 -2.37 0.51
CA SER A 37 -10.43 -2.92 1.65
C SER A 37 -11.25 -4.16 1.31
N GLY A 38 -11.64 -4.33 0.04
CA GLY A 38 -12.35 -5.52 -0.43
C GLY A 38 -11.47 -6.72 -0.75
N ILE A 39 -10.15 -6.53 -0.90
CA ILE A 39 -9.21 -7.60 -1.27
C ILE A 39 -8.18 -7.92 -0.19
N CYS A 40 -7.98 -7.02 0.79
CA CYS A 40 -6.98 -7.21 1.83
C CYS A 40 -7.33 -8.37 2.77
N SER A 41 -6.31 -9.07 3.26
CA SER A 41 -6.46 -10.11 4.28
C SER A 41 -6.24 -9.58 5.71
N ALA A 42 -6.63 -10.35 6.73
CA ALA A 42 -6.44 -9.96 8.14
C ALA A 42 -4.96 -9.81 8.53
N ASN A 43 -4.06 -10.45 7.78
CA ASN A 43 -2.61 -10.40 8.00
C ASN A 43 -1.95 -9.27 7.19
N GLU A 44 -2.74 -8.41 6.54
CA GLU A 44 -2.26 -7.30 5.74
C GLU A 44 -2.66 -5.99 6.40
N GLN A 45 -1.67 -5.13 6.65
CA GLN A 45 -1.90 -3.80 7.19
C GLN A 45 -1.57 -2.76 6.12
N LEU A 46 -2.57 -2.01 5.70
CA LEU A 46 -2.38 -0.91 4.76
C LEU A 46 -1.44 0.15 5.35
N VAL A 47 -0.47 0.55 4.55
CA VAL A 47 0.46 1.64 4.87
C VAL A 47 0.05 2.91 4.15
N HIS A 48 -0.12 2.84 2.83
CA HIS A 48 -0.49 3.99 2.02
C HIS A 48 -1.06 3.58 0.66
N ILE A 49 -1.88 4.43 0.04
CA ILE A 49 -2.29 4.30 -1.36
C ILE A 49 -1.84 5.56 -2.08
N VAL A 50 -1.01 5.40 -3.11
CA VAL A 50 -0.36 6.52 -3.80
C VAL A 50 -0.71 6.47 -5.30
N PRO A 51 -1.05 7.61 -5.93
CA PRO A 51 -1.38 7.66 -7.35
C PRO A 51 -0.11 7.56 -8.22
N ASN A 52 -0.07 6.55 -9.08
CA ASN A 52 0.94 6.34 -10.12
C ASN A 52 2.44 6.32 -9.71
N PRO A 53 2.87 5.84 -8.52
CA PRO A 53 4.30 5.72 -8.23
C PRO A 53 4.88 4.41 -8.79
N THR A 54 6.20 4.31 -8.86
CA THR A 54 6.86 2.98 -8.85
C THR A 54 6.90 2.45 -7.41
N PRO A 55 7.01 1.12 -7.19
CA PRO A 55 7.13 0.55 -5.85
C PRO A 55 8.29 1.15 -5.04
N ASP A 56 9.46 1.32 -5.65
CA ASP A 56 10.64 1.88 -4.99
C ASP A 56 10.42 3.34 -4.55
N MET A 57 9.82 4.16 -5.41
CA MET A 57 9.49 5.56 -5.06
C MET A 57 8.50 5.61 -3.91
N ALA A 58 7.49 4.74 -3.93
CA ALA A 58 6.45 4.71 -2.92
C ALA A 58 6.99 4.29 -1.54
N TRP A 59 7.84 3.26 -1.50
CA TRP A 59 8.50 2.84 -0.25
C TRP A 59 9.51 3.87 0.25
N LYS A 60 10.29 4.48 -0.64
CA LYS A 60 11.20 5.57 -0.27
C LYS A 60 10.47 6.74 0.37
N LEU A 61 9.35 7.20 -0.22
CA LEU A 61 8.51 8.25 0.34
C LEU A 61 7.92 7.87 1.71
N TYR A 62 7.57 6.60 1.91
CA TYR A 62 7.13 6.13 3.22
C TYR A 62 8.25 6.18 4.26
N ASP A 63 9.44 5.69 3.91
CA ASP A 63 10.59 5.65 4.81
C ASP A 63 11.09 7.05 5.17
N GLU A 64 11.11 7.99 4.22
CA GLU A 64 11.47 9.39 4.46
C GLU A 64 10.53 10.05 5.47
N ARG A 65 9.21 9.93 5.29
CA ARG A 65 8.23 10.46 6.27
C ARG A 65 8.39 9.85 7.66
N ARG A 66 8.70 8.56 7.73
CA ARG A 66 8.93 7.83 8.99
C ARG A 66 10.18 8.29 9.74
N ALA A 67 11.17 8.83 9.04
CA ALA A 67 12.41 9.33 9.66
C ALA A 67 12.27 10.76 10.21
N GLU A 68 11.22 11.47 9.80
CA GLU A 68 10.89 12.83 10.27
C GLU A 68 9.97 12.83 11.51
N GLU A 69 9.38 11.69 11.85
CA GLU A 69 8.54 11.44 13.04
C GLU A 69 9.34 10.93 14.24
#